data_AF-A0A523BTT0-F1
#
_entry.id   AF-A0A523BTT0-F1
#
_cell.length_a   1.000
_cell.length_b   1.000
_cell.length_c   1.000
_cell.angle_alpha   90.00
_cell.angle_beta   90.00
_cell.angle_gamma   90.00
#
_symmetry.space_group_name_H-M   'P 1'
#
loop_
_entity.id
_entity.type
_entity.pdbx_description
1 polymer ?
#
loop_
_entity_poly.entity_id
_entity_poly.type
_entity_poly.pdbx_seq_one_letter_code
_entity_poly.pdbx_strand_id
1 'polypeptide(L)'
;MNQDEQAERMKGNQSAVKHGAEGALRRRNEGKPFIGLAAEEEKAVLADLQEMGIAELVKRDAIRLQTITNLYYAAVQKAAETGDIMAFDRYVARLGWLAGVTLRAWQQVTNDQKDAAKSAAGIVDVMTAIRKARDDKRDK
;
A
#
# COMPACT_ATOMS: atom_id res chain seq x y z
N MET A 1 -24.58 15.22 23.77
CA MET A 1 -23.23 15.82 23.91
C MET A 1 -22.81 16.18 22.50
N ASN A 2 -22.78 17.48 22.18
CA ASN A 2 -22.67 17.95 20.79
C ASN A 2 -21.23 17.83 20.27
N GLN A 3 -21.08 17.47 19.00
CA GLN A 3 -19.77 17.36 18.33
C GLN A 3 -19.01 18.70 18.34
N ASP A 4 -19.73 19.82 18.37
CA ASP A 4 -19.16 21.16 18.42
C ASP A 4 -18.52 21.49 19.78
N GLU A 5 -19.03 20.94 20.88
CA GLU A 5 -18.46 21.15 22.23
C GLU A 5 -17.15 20.38 22.43
N GLN A 6 -16.95 19.27 21.72
CA GLN A 6 -15.68 18.53 21.75
C GLN A 6 -14.60 19.23 20.92
N ALA A 7 -14.97 19.89 19.82
CA ALA A 7 -14.05 20.65 18.98
C ALA A 7 -13.50 21.90 19.73
N GLU A 8 -14.33 22.60 20.49
CA GLU A 8 -13.88 23.77 21.26
C GLU A 8 -12.97 23.41 22.43
N ARG A 9 -13.21 22.29 23.13
CA ARG A 9 -12.32 21.85 24.22
C ARG A 9 -10.92 21.44 23.76
N MET A 10 -10.73 21.14 22.47
CA MET A 10 -9.43 20.77 21.92
C MET A 10 -8.59 21.96 21.43
N LYS A 11 -9.15 23.18 21.37
CA LYS A 11 -8.42 24.40 21.01
C LYS A 11 -7.31 24.78 22.02
N GLY A 12 -7.37 24.27 23.25
CA GLY A 12 -6.42 24.61 24.32
C GLY A 12 -5.35 23.55 24.62
N ASN A 13 -5.38 22.38 23.97
CA ASN A 13 -4.51 21.26 24.36
C ASN A 13 -3.46 20.96 23.28
N GLN A 14 -2.44 21.82 23.18
CA GLN A 14 -1.36 21.69 22.18
C GLN A 14 -0.64 20.33 22.21
N SER A 15 -0.70 19.59 23.32
CA SER A 15 -0.19 18.21 23.42
C SER A 15 -1.05 17.18 22.69
N ALA A 16 -2.36 17.39 22.61
CA ALA A 16 -3.27 16.46 21.93
C ALA A 16 -3.09 16.46 20.39
N VAL A 17 -2.58 17.57 19.84
CA VAL A 17 -2.31 17.79 18.41
C VAL A 17 -0.94 17.24 17.97
N LYS A 18 -0.03 16.95 18.93
CA LYS A 18 1.36 16.52 18.67
C LYS A 18 1.60 15.02 18.74
N HIS A 19 0.59 14.20 19.03
CA HIS A 19 0.80 12.76 19.05
C HIS A 19 0.81 12.24 17.61
N GLY A 20 2.00 11.95 17.08
CA GLY A 20 2.21 11.31 15.77
C GLY A 20 1.70 9.87 15.73
N ALA A 21 2.46 8.95 15.13
CA ALA A 21 2.02 7.57 14.89
C ALA A 21 1.50 6.82 16.14
N GLU A 22 2.12 7.00 17.31
CA GLU A 22 1.71 6.35 18.56
C GLU A 22 0.33 6.83 19.05
N GLY A 23 0.01 8.12 18.88
CA GLY A 23 -1.29 8.68 19.24
C GLY A 23 -2.41 8.17 18.33
N ALA A 24 -2.11 8.05 17.03
CA ALA A 24 -3.01 7.44 16.07
C ALA A 24 -3.29 5.97 16.45
N LEU A 25 -2.26 5.20 16.77
CA LEU A 25 -2.40 3.79 17.14
C LEU A 25 -3.31 3.59 18.36
N ARG A 26 -3.12 4.39 19.42
CA ARG A 26 -3.98 4.34 20.61
C ARG A 26 -5.44 4.62 20.27
N ARG A 27 -5.72 5.67 19.48
CA ARG A 27 -7.09 6.02 19.10
C ARG A 27 -7.75 4.96 18.24
N ARG A 28 -7.00 4.37 17.29
CA ARG A 28 -7.48 3.23 16.49
C ARG A 28 -7.91 2.07 17.37
N ASN A 29 -7.08 1.69 18.35
CA ASN A 29 -7.38 0.59 19.26
C ASN A 29 -8.59 0.89 20.17
N GLU A 30 -8.80 2.16 20.51
CA GLU A 30 -9.94 2.62 21.30
C GLU A 30 -11.21 2.88 20.46
N GLY A 31 -11.16 2.67 19.13
CA GLY A 31 -12.29 2.95 18.23
C GLY A 31 -12.65 4.44 18.13
N LYS A 32 -11.71 5.33 18.43
CA LYS A 32 -11.90 6.78 18.43
C LYS A 32 -11.39 7.40 17.11
N PRO A 33 -12.03 8.49 16.61
CA PRO A 33 -11.55 9.20 15.44
C PRO A 33 -10.12 9.72 15.58
N PHE A 34 -9.37 9.78 14.48
CA PHE A 34 -8.06 10.45 14.49
C PHE A 34 -8.23 11.95 14.69
N ILE A 35 -7.18 12.60 15.23
CA ILE A 35 -7.13 14.06 15.40
C ILE A 35 -5.73 14.57 15.07
N GLY A 36 -5.60 15.88 14.86
CA GLY A 36 -4.31 16.53 14.57
C GLY A 36 -3.67 15.96 13.32
N LEU A 37 -2.36 15.70 13.36
CA LEU A 37 -1.60 15.17 12.22
C LEU A 37 -2.18 13.86 11.66
N ALA A 38 -2.70 12.99 12.52
CA ALA A 38 -3.28 11.72 12.08
C ALA A 38 -4.60 11.90 11.30
N ALA A 39 -5.39 12.92 11.63
CA ALA A 39 -6.62 13.23 10.90
C ALA A 39 -6.32 13.86 9.53
N GLU A 40 -5.32 14.73 9.46
CA GLU A 40 -4.86 15.29 8.18
C GLU A 40 -4.31 14.20 7.25
N GLU A 41 -3.53 13.25 7.79
CA GLU A 41 -3.03 12.12 7.02
C GLU A 41 -4.16 11.18 6.59
N GLU A 42 -5.12 10.86 7.46
CA GLU A 42 -6.30 10.07 7.08
C GLU A 42 -7.07 10.74 5.94
N LYS A 43 -7.26 12.05 6.00
CA LYS A 43 -7.90 12.82 4.93
C LYS A 43 -7.10 12.73 3.63
N ALA A 44 -5.78 12.85 3.68
CA ALA A 44 -4.92 12.69 2.51
C ALA A 44 -5.02 11.28 1.91
N VAL A 45 -4.98 10.24 2.74
CA VAL A 45 -5.14 8.84 2.32
C VAL A 45 -6.50 8.59 1.68
N LEU A 46 -7.57 9.17 2.23
CA LEU A 46 -8.91 9.07 1.65
C LEU A 46 -9.02 9.80 0.31
N ALA A 47 -8.40 10.97 0.18
CA ALA A 47 -8.35 11.71 -1.09
C ALA A 47 -7.60 10.91 -2.16
N ASP A 48 -6.42 10.40 -1.83
CA ASP A 48 -5.61 9.50 -2.67
C ASP A 48 -6.42 8.28 -3.13
N LEU A 49 -7.16 7.67 -2.20
CA LEU A 49 -8.00 6.51 -2.47
C LEU A 49 -9.15 6.84 -3.43
N GLN A 50 -9.78 8.00 -3.25
CA GLN A 50 -10.86 8.46 -4.11
C GLN A 50 -10.36 8.83 -5.51
N GLU A 51 -9.18 9.43 -5.63
CA GLU A 51 -8.62 9.89 -6.90
C GLU A 51 -8.07 8.74 -7.75
N MET A 52 -7.27 7.85 -7.16
CA MET A 52 -6.51 6.84 -7.92
C MET A 52 -7.04 5.41 -7.76
N GLY A 53 -7.76 5.14 -6.67
CA GLY A 53 -8.18 3.79 -6.29
C GLY A 53 -7.06 2.94 -5.68
N ILE A 54 -7.46 1.79 -5.11
CA ILE A 54 -6.56 0.90 -4.34
C ILE A 54 -5.41 0.37 -5.19
N ALA A 55 -5.69 -0.09 -6.42
CA ALA A 55 -4.70 -0.75 -7.25
C ALA A 55 -3.51 0.17 -7.60
N GLU A 56 -3.78 1.44 -7.95
CA GLU A 56 -2.70 2.39 -8.27
C GLU A 56 -1.97 2.86 -7.00
N LEU A 57 -2.62 2.92 -5.83
CA LEU A 57 -1.94 3.18 -4.56
C LEU A 57 -0.95 2.06 -4.21
N VAL A 58 -1.37 0.80 -4.32
CA VAL A 58 -0.52 -0.37 -4.08
C VAL A 58 0.66 -0.38 -5.03
N LYS A 59 0.43 -0.08 -6.30
CA LYS A 59 1.50 0.02 -7.32
C LYS A 59 2.47 1.16 -7.03
N ARG A 60 1.98 2.34 -6.65
CA ARG A 60 2.82 3.47 -6.23
C ARG A 60 3.73 3.07 -5.07
N ASP A 61 3.19 2.38 -4.07
CA ASP A 61 3.97 1.98 -2.91
C ASP A 61 4.97 0.85 -3.24
N ALA A 62 4.61 -0.08 -4.13
CA ALA A 62 5.54 -1.08 -4.65
C ALA A 62 6.74 -0.42 -5.37
N ILE A 63 6.50 0.62 -6.17
CA ILE A 63 7.56 1.39 -6.85
C ILE A 63 8.46 2.08 -5.82
N ARG A 64 7.89 2.74 -4.81
CA ARG A 64 8.66 3.39 -3.74
C ARG A 64 9.53 2.38 -2.98
N LEU A 65 8.98 1.24 -2.61
CA LEU A 65 9.70 0.15 -1.93
C LEU A 65 10.82 -0.43 -2.81
N GLN A 66 10.57 -0.65 -4.10
CA GLN A 66 11.60 -1.09 -5.06
C GLN A 66 12.74 -0.08 -5.15
N THR A 67 12.40 1.21 -5.19
CA THR A 67 13.39 2.29 -5.29
C THR A 67 14.30 2.29 -4.06
N ILE A 68 13.73 2.21 -2.86
CA ILE A 68 14.50 2.15 -1.61
C ILE A 68 15.35 0.87 -1.57
N THR A 69 14.80 -0.27 -2.01
CA THR A 69 15.53 -1.55 -2.06
C THR A 69 16.77 -1.44 -2.96
N ASN A 70 16.64 -0.81 -4.12
CA ASN A 70 17.77 -0.60 -5.05
C ASN A 70 18.86 0.29 -4.43
N LEU A 71 18.48 1.33 -3.68
CA LEU A 71 19.43 2.20 -2.98
C LEU A 71 20.20 1.44 -1.89
N TYR A 72 19.52 0.57 -1.13
CA TYR A 72 20.18 -0.28 -0.14
C TYR A 72 21.10 -1.31 -0.78
N TYR A 73 20.72 -1.89 -1.93
CA TYR A 73 21.58 -2.79 -2.68
C TYR A 73 22.87 -2.09 -3.12
N ALA A 74 22.78 -0.89 -3.69
CA ALA A 74 23.94 -0.09 -4.06
C ALA A 74 24.83 0.26 -2.84
N ALA A 75 24.23 0.54 -1.68
CA ALA A 75 24.97 0.79 -0.45
C ALA A 75 25.71 -0.45 0.06
N VAL A 76 25.12 -1.65 -0.05
CA VAL A 76 25.77 -2.93 0.25
C VAL A 76 26.98 -3.14 -0.66
N GLN A 77 26.82 -2.96 -1.97
CA GLN A 77 27.91 -3.10 -2.93
C GLN A 77 29.07 -2.16 -2.60
N LYS A 78 28.77 -0.88 -2.35
CA LYS A 78 29.78 0.11 -1.99
C LYS A 78 30.52 -0.27 -0.69
N ALA A 79 29.80 -0.69 0.34
CA ALA A 79 30.41 -1.08 1.62
C ALA A 79 31.32 -2.31 1.47
N ALA A 80 30.94 -3.27 0.62
CA ALA A 80 31.75 -4.43 0.29
C ALA A 80 33.05 -4.03 -0.44
N GLU A 81 32.94 -3.15 -1.44
CA GLU A 81 34.09 -2.63 -2.21
C GLU A 81 35.08 -1.87 -1.32
N THR A 82 34.60 -1.07 -0.36
CA THR A 82 35.47 -0.30 0.53
C THR A 82 35.98 -1.08 1.75
N GLY A 83 35.55 -2.33 1.93
CA GLY A 83 35.89 -3.14 3.11
C GLY A 83 35.29 -2.62 4.42
N ASP A 84 34.23 -1.81 4.37
CA ASP A 84 33.54 -1.30 5.57
C ASP A 84 32.54 -2.36 6.07
N ILE A 85 33.05 -3.30 6.88
CA ILE A 85 32.30 -4.45 7.37
C ILE A 85 31.11 -4.01 8.24
N MET A 86 31.24 -2.93 9.01
CA MET A 86 30.16 -2.43 9.87
C MET A 86 29.01 -1.85 9.05
N ALA A 87 29.32 -1.07 8.02
CA ALA A 87 28.30 -0.55 7.12
C ALA A 87 27.65 -1.68 6.32
N PHE A 88 28.45 -2.64 5.85
CA PHE A 88 27.98 -3.80 5.11
C PHE A 88 26.93 -4.59 5.89
N ASP A 89 27.23 -5.01 7.12
CA ASP A 89 26.32 -5.78 7.97
C ASP A 89 24.99 -5.02 8.21
N ARG A 90 25.08 -3.73 8.55
CA ARG A 90 23.91 -2.86 8.75
C ARG A 90 23.02 -2.76 7.51
N TYR A 91 23.62 -2.60 6.32
CA TYR A 91 22.87 -2.46 5.08
C TYR A 91 22.28 -3.79 4.61
N VAL A 92 22.99 -4.90 4.77
CA VAL A 92 22.49 -6.25 4.43
C VAL A 92 21.27 -6.62 5.26
N ALA A 93 21.30 -6.37 6.57
CA ALA A 93 20.16 -6.63 7.45
C ALA A 93 18.89 -5.87 7.01
N ARG A 94 19.05 -4.59 6.67
CA ARG A 94 17.94 -3.75 6.17
C ARG A 94 17.48 -4.18 4.77
N LEU A 95 18.40 -4.55 3.90
CA LEU A 95 18.11 -5.00 2.54
C LEU A 95 17.29 -6.29 2.55
N GLY A 96 17.60 -7.25 3.45
CA GLY A 96 16.83 -8.50 3.55
C GLY A 96 15.36 -8.26 3.89
N TRP A 97 15.08 -7.39 4.86
CA TRP A 97 13.71 -7.00 5.20
C TRP A 97 13.03 -6.24 4.04
N LEU A 98 13.72 -5.26 3.44
CA LEU A 98 13.22 -4.47 2.31
C LEU A 98 12.87 -5.36 1.10
N ALA A 99 13.76 -6.27 0.72
CA ALA A 99 13.53 -7.19 -0.39
C ALA A 99 12.27 -8.04 -0.16
N GLY A 100 12.05 -8.53 1.07
CA GLY A 100 10.86 -9.29 1.42
C GLY A 100 9.56 -8.48 1.36
N VAL A 101 9.55 -7.24 1.84
CA VAL A 101 8.34 -6.38 1.75
C VAL A 101 8.07 -5.90 0.31
N THR A 102 9.11 -5.56 -0.44
CA THR A 102 9.02 -5.16 -1.86
C THR A 102 8.46 -6.29 -2.72
N LEU A 103 8.93 -7.53 -2.52
CA LEU A 103 8.41 -8.69 -3.24
C LEU A 103 6.91 -8.91 -2.97
N ARG A 104 6.48 -8.79 -1.70
CA ARG A 104 5.06 -8.91 -1.35
C ARG A 104 4.20 -7.80 -1.96
N ALA A 105 4.71 -6.57 -2.01
CA ALA A 105 4.00 -5.46 -2.66
C ALA A 105 3.77 -5.75 -4.16
N TRP A 106 4.80 -6.21 -4.87
CA TRP A 106 4.66 -6.60 -6.30
C TRP A 106 3.76 -7.82 -6.51
N GLN A 107 3.77 -8.77 -5.57
CA GLN A 107 2.84 -9.90 -5.62
C GLN A 107 1.39 -9.43 -5.54
N GLN A 108 1.10 -8.42 -4.71
CA GLN A 108 -0.23 -7.82 -4.62
C GLN A 108 -0.61 -7.13 -5.94
N VAL A 109 0.27 -6.29 -6.50
CA VAL A 109 0.04 -5.65 -7.82
C VAL A 109 -0.28 -6.70 -8.90
N THR A 110 0.48 -7.80 -8.92
CA THR A 110 0.29 -8.88 -9.89
C THR A 110 -1.07 -9.57 -9.71
N ASN A 111 -1.50 -9.76 -8.47
CA ASN A 111 -2.80 -10.36 -8.18
C ASN A 111 -3.95 -9.43 -8.58
N ASP A 112 -3.85 -8.14 -8.25
CA ASP A 112 -4.84 -7.13 -8.61
C ASP A 112 -5.00 -7.04 -10.14
N GLN A 113 -3.90 -7.10 -10.89
CA GLN A 113 -3.91 -7.14 -12.36
C GLN A 113 -4.57 -8.41 -12.92
N LYS A 114 -4.30 -9.58 -12.32
CA LYS A 114 -4.92 -10.84 -12.72
C LYS A 114 -6.43 -10.82 -12.49
N ASP A 115 -6.88 -10.27 -11.36
CA ASP A 115 -8.29 -10.24 -11.04
C ASP A 115 -9.05 -9.20 -11.87
N ALA A 116 -8.41 -8.08 -12.22
CA ALA A 116 -8.91 -7.15 -13.23
C ALA A 116 -9.05 -7.84 -14.61
N ALA A 117 -8.04 -8.60 -15.04
CA ALA A 117 -8.06 -9.31 -16.32
C ALA A 117 -9.15 -10.40 -16.38
N LYS A 118 -9.35 -11.16 -15.30
CA LYS A 118 -10.45 -12.14 -15.19
C LYS A 118 -11.83 -11.49 -15.27
N SER A 119 -11.98 -10.32 -14.66
CA SER A 119 -13.24 -9.56 -14.68
C SER A 119 -13.55 -9.00 -16.08
N ALA A 120 -12.51 -8.71 -16.87
CA ALA A 120 -12.64 -8.21 -18.25
C ALA A 120 -12.99 -9.31 -19.27
N ALA A 121 -12.53 -10.55 -19.08
CA ALA A 121 -12.89 -11.72 -19.89
C ALA A 121 -14.32 -12.25 -19.58
N GLY A 122 -15.26 -11.33 -19.41
CA GLY A 122 -16.56 -11.54 -18.78
C GLY A 122 -17.41 -12.63 -19.43
N ILE A 123 -18.45 -13.06 -18.72
CA ILE A 123 -19.48 -14.06 -19.07
C ILE A 123 -19.89 -14.06 -20.56
N VAL A 124 -19.84 -12.91 -21.23
CA VAL A 124 -20.08 -12.77 -22.67
C VAL A 124 -19.09 -13.58 -23.53
N ASP A 125 -17.80 -13.62 -23.21
CA ASP A 125 -16.82 -14.46 -23.92
C ASP A 125 -17.09 -15.95 -23.69
N VAL A 126 -17.46 -16.32 -22.46
CA VAL A 126 -17.86 -17.70 -22.13
C VAL A 126 -19.13 -18.10 -22.88
N MET A 127 -20.14 -17.23 -22.93
CA MET A 127 -21.39 -17.48 -23.66
C MET A 127 -21.19 -17.52 -25.17
N THR A 128 -20.28 -16.71 -25.70
CA THR A 128 -19.92 -16.70 -27.13
C THR A 128 -19.15 -17.97 -27.49
N ALA A 129 -18.23 -18.41 -26.64
CA ALA A 129 -17.53 -19.69 -26.80
C ALA A 129 -18.48 -20.89 -26.71
N ILE A 130 -19.43 -20.88 -25.79
CA ILE A 130 -20.46 -21.93 -25.65
C ILE A 130 -21.37 -21.98 -26.88
N ARG A 131 -21.78 -20.82 -27.42
CA ARG A 131 -22.57 -20.78 -28.67
C ARG A 131 -21.80 -21.34 -29.84
N LYS A 132 -20.56 -20.90 -30.05
CA LYS A 132 -19.69 -21.39 -31.13
C LYS A 132 -19.47 -22.91 -31.06
N ALA A 133 -19.19 -23.44 -29.87
CA ALA A 133 -19.00 -24.87 -29.67
C ALA A 133 -20.30 -25.71 -29.86
N ARG A 134 -21.47 -25.08 -29.70
CA ARG A 134 -22.78 -25.72 -29.94
C ARG A 134 -23.09 -25.81 -31.43
N ASP A 135 -22.75 -24.77 -32.18
CA ASP A 135 -22.97 -24.70 -33.62
C ASP A 135 -22.02 -25.66 -34.37
N ASP A 136 -20.75 -25.73 -33.97
CA ASP A 136 -19.76 -26.68 -34.53
C ASP A 136 -20.12 -28.17 -34.33
N LYS A 137 -20.97 -28.48 -33.35
CA LYS A 137 -21.49 -29.84 -33.09
C LYS A 137 -22.77 -30.17 -33.87
N ARG A 138 -23.44 -29.16 -34.41
CA ARG A 138 -24.70 -29.30 -35.14
C ARG A 138 -24.49 -29.52 -36.65
N ASP A 139 -23.33 -29.09 -37.15
CA ASP A 139 -22.92 -29.22 -38.55
C ASP A 139 -22.06 -30.49 -38.82
N LYS A 140 -22.02 -31.43 -37.87
CA LYS A 140 -21.44 -32.78 -38.03
C LYS A 140 -22.52 -33.83 -37.84
#